data_AF-A0A5C6M3L6-F1
#
_entry.id   AF-A0A5C6M3L6-F1
#
_cell.length_a   1.000
_cell.length_b   1.000
_cell.length_c   1.000
_cell.angle_alpha   90.00
_cell.angle_beta   90.00
_cell.angle_gamma   90.00
#
_symmetry.space_group_name_H-M   'P 1'
#
loop_
_entity.id
_entity.type
_entity.pdbx_description
1 polymer ?
#
loop_
_entity_poly.entity_id
_entity_poly.type
_entity_poly.pdbx_seq_one_letter_code
_entity_poly.pdbx_strand_id
1 'polypeptide(L)'
;FLDERPGVVAEERFKALGGTVKTGLVAFVSSDGIRWRKLRSEPVITYTKEYAFDSQNVSFWSESEGQYVCYFRHFLEGQLRSVCRTTSSDFVNWSEPVPLRPNFPGEHIYTSLTQPYFRAPHLYVATPTRFHPGRGESTDILFMTARGSSHYDRTFREAWIRPGLDPARWGNRSNYAALNVQQTGAAEMSVYVTPFRRFVLRLDGFASLHAGADGGEMTTWPLVFAGKRLFLNYSTSAGGSVRGELRNAAGEPLPGFGLADCKSLVGDEIEGQMEWLGGDLAQWVGQPVRLHLELQEADVYALQFRD
;
A
#
# COMPACT_ATOMS: atom_id res chain seq x y z
N PHE A 1 4.85 -15.48 5.53
CA PHE A 1 3.60 -14.75 5.68
C PHE A 1 2.54 -15.67 6.29
N LEU A 2 1.54 -15.11 6.95
CA LEU A 2 0.31 -15.83 7.31
C LEU A 2 -0.48 -16.05 6.02
N ASP A 3 -0.80 -17.30 5.68
CA ASP A 3 -1.57 -17.59 4.48
C ASP A 3 -3.06 -17.43 4.76
N GLU A 4 -3.64 -16.38 4.18
CA GLU A 4 -5.04 -16.01 4.33
C GLU A 4 -5.94 -16.65 3.27
N ARG A 5 -5.40 -17.53 2.41
CA ARG A 5 -6.21 -18.28 1.45
C ARG A 5 -7.27 -19.13 2.18
N PRO A 6 -8.56 -19.05 1.81
CA PRO A 6 -9.59 -19.90 2.39
C PRO A 6 -9.25 -21.40 2.25
N GLY A 7 -9.43 -22.16 3.32
CA GLY A 7 -9.22 -23.61 3.32
C GLY A 7 -7.76 -24.07 3.43
N VAL A 8 -6.83 -23.19 3.81
CA VAL A 8 -5.45 -23.60 4.15
C VAL A 8 -5.46 -24.57 5.33
N VAL A 9 -4.78 -25.70 5.18
CA VAL A 9 -4.62 -26.69 6.25
C VAL A 9 -3.79 -26.11 7.39
N ALA A 10 -4.15 -26.47 8.64
CA ALA A 10 -3.58 -25.86 9.84
C ALA A 10 -2.04 -26.04 9.91
N GLU A 11 -1.53 -27.14 9.38
CA GLU A 11 -0.11 -27.49 9.32
C GLU A 11 0.70 -26.57 8.38
N GLU A 12 0.01 -25.81 7.52
CA GLU A 12 0.61 -24.93 6.52
C GLU A 12 0.16 -23.47 6.63
N ARG A 13 -0.38 -23.11 7.79
CA ARG A 13 -0.88 -21.76 8.12
C ARG A 13 0.11 -20.64 7.77
N PHE A 14 1.40 -20.88 7.94
CA PHE A 14 2.46 -19.97 7.56
C PHE A 14 3.24 -20.53 6.39
N LYS A 15 3.54 -19.66 5.42
CA LYS A 15 4.31 -20.00 4.22
C LYS A 15 5.50 -19.07 4.04
N ALA A 16 6.58 -19.58 3.48
CA ALA A 16 7.78 -18.80 3.16
C ALA A 16 8.48 -19.35 1.92
N LEU A 17 9.20 -18.46 1.22
CA LEU A 17 10.11 -18.79 0.13
C LEU A 17 11.53 -18.46 0.59
N GLY A 18 12.45 -19.42 0.51
CA GLY A 18 13.82 -19.24 0.98
C GLY A 18 14.84 -19.86 0.03
N GLY A 19 15.94 -19.16 -0.19
CA GLY A 19 17.01 -19.61 -1.07
C GLY A 19 17.80 -18.45 -1.68
N THR A 20 18.62 -18.76 -2.67
CA THR A 20 19.49 -17.82 -3.41
C THR A 20 19.38 -18.09 -4.90
N VAL A 21 19.96 -17.23 -5.75
CA VAL A 21 20.03 -17.49 -7.21
C VAL A 21 20.62 -18.87 -7.54
N LYS A 22 21.58 -19.36 -6.74
CA LYS A 22 22.23 -20.66 -6.97
C LYS A 22 21.33 -21.85 -6.66
N THR A 23 20.43 -21.70 -5.68
CA THR A 23 19.56 -22.80 -5.21
C THR A 23 18.15 -22.72 -5.75
N GLY A 24 17.75 -21.56 -6.29
CA GLY A 24 16.34 -21.20 -6.42
C GLY A 24 15.69 -20.96 -5.06
N LEU A 25 14.42 -20.53 -5.07
CA LEU A 25 13.60 -20.40 -3.86
C LEU A 25 12.85 -21.70 -3.60
N VAL A 26 13.05 -22.27 -2.41
CA VAL A 26 12.35 -23.44 -1.90
C VAL A 26 11.16 -22.98 -1.07
N ALA A 27 10.04 -23.69 -1.18
CA ALA A 27 8.84 -23.45 -0.38
C ALA A 27 8.98 -24.08 1.02
N PHE A 28 8.63 -23.31 2.04
CA PHE A 28 8.57 -23.73 3.43
C PHE A 28 7.17 -23.48 3.99
N VAL A 29 6.78 -24.33 4.94
CA VAL A 29 5.50 -24.24 5.65
C VAL A 29 5.69 -24.45 7.14
N SER A 30 4.77 -23.89 7.93
CA SER A 30 4.74 -24.01 9.38
C SER A 30 3.31 -23.82 9.90
N SER A 31 2.96 -24.52 10.98
CA SER A 31 1.70 -24.31 11.71
C SER A 31 1.78 -23.15 12.71
N ASP A 32 2.96 -22.92 13.29
CA ASP A 32 3.19 -22.00 14.40
C ASP A 32 4.05 -20.77 14.01
N GLY A 33 4.62 -20.76 12.80
CA GLY A 33 5.50 -19.70 12.32
C GLY A 33 6.91 -19.74 12.92
N ILE A 34 7.21 -20.73 13.77
CA ILE A 34 8.48 -20.89 14.49
C ILE A 34 9.24 -22.10 13.96
N ARG A 35 8.55 -23.24 13.83
CA ARG A 35 9.14 -24.50 13.35
C ARG A 35 8.78 -24.68 11.88
N TRP A 36 9.79 -24.60 11.03
CA TRP A 36 9.61 -24.64 9.58
C TRP A 36 10.09 -25.96 9.00
N ARG A 37 9.30 -26.50 8.07
CA ARG A 37 9.71 -27.63 7.21
C ARG A 37 9.68 -27.19 5.76
N LYS A 38 10.50 -27.83 4.93
CA LYS A 38 10.34 -27.74 3.48
C LYS A 38 9.00 -28.34 3.07
N LEU A 39 8.29 -27.67 2.18
CA LEU A 39 7.10 -28.23 1.53
C LEU A 39 7.51 -29.32 0.52
N ARG A 40 8.64 -29.08 -0.19
CA ARG A 40 9.34 -30.05 -1.04
C ARG A 40 10.84 -29.74 -1.07
N SER A 41 11.66 -30.70 -1.51
CA SER A 41 13.11 -30.58 -1.57
C SER A 41 13.60 -29.61 -2.65
N GLU A 42 12.95 -29.62 -3.80
CA GLU A 42 13.34 -28.85 -4.99
C GLU A 42 12.86 -27.40 -4.89
N PRO A 43 13.55 -26.44 -5.55
CA PRO A 43 13.05 -25.08 -5.67
C PRO A 43 11.72 -25.03 -6.44
N VAL A 44 10.84 -24.13 -6.00
CA VAL A 44 9.55 -23.82 -6.65
C VAL A 44 9.64 -22.60 -7.56
N ILE A 45 10.65 -21.73 -7.36
CA ILE A 45 10.98 -20.63 -8.25
C ILE A 45 12.47 -20.71 -8.56
N THR A 46 12.80 -20.85 -9.85
CA THR A 46 14.18 -20.75 -10.35
C THR A 46 14.32 -19.50 -11.20
N TYR A 47 15.48 -18.86 -11.13
CA TYR A 47 15.74 -17.69 -11.95
C TYR A 47 17.21 -17.63 -12.35
N THR A 48 17.46 -17.42 -13.63
CA THR A 48 18.79 -17.58 -14.22
C THR A 48 19.58 -16.28 -14.32
N LYS A 49 18.95 -15.12 -14.08
CA LYS A 49 19.67 -13.85 -14.07
C LYS A 49 20.45 -13.70 -12.77
N GLU A 50 21.71 -13.26 -12.91
CA GLU A 50 22.59 -13.01 -11.78
C GLU A 50 21.98 -12.05 -10.75
N TYR A 51 22.35 -12.23 -9.48
CA TYR A 51 21.95 -11.36 -8.36
C TYR A 51 20.44 -11.28 -8.07
N ALA A 52 19.68 -12.31 -8.45
CA ALA A 52 18.34 -12.54 -7.93
C ALA A 52 18.38 -13.21 -6.54
N PHE A 53 17.30 -13.06 -5.78
CA PHE A 53 17.07 -13.74 -4.49
C PHE A 53 18.06 -13.43 -3.36
N ASP A 54 19.00 -12.51 -3.53
CA ASP A 54 19.95 -12.06 -2.50
C ASP A 54 19.44 -10.87 -1.67
N SER A 55 18.15 -10.54 -1.81
CA SER A 55 17.43 -9.56 -0.99
C SER A 55 16.06 -10.14 -0.55
N GLN A 56 15.23 -9.33 0.11
CA GLN A 56 13.91 -9.75 0.57
C GLN A 56 13.02 -10.19 -0.63
N ASN A 57 12.65 -11.47 -0.63
CA ASN A 57 11.69 -12.07 -1.56
C ASN A 57 10.31 -12.07 -0.89
N VAL A 58 9.48 -11.13 -1.30
CA VAL A 58 8.22 -10.83 -0.60
C VAL A 58 7.10 -11.62 -1.24
N SER A 59 6.46 -12.49 -0.46
CA SER A 59 5.35 -13.31 -0.92
C SER A 59 4.15 -13.21 0.01
N PHE A 60 2.96 -13.35 -0.57
CA PHE A 60 1.67 -13.35 0.11
C PHE A 60 0.59 -14.01 -0.75
N TRP A 61 -0.52 -14.40 -0.13
CA TRP A 61 -1.76 -14.70 -0.86
C TRP A 61 -2.45 -13.37 -1.21
N SER A 62 -2.73 -13.14 -2.49
CA SER A 62 -3.52 -12.00 -2.90
C SER A 62 -4.99 -12.36 -2.98
N GLU A 63 -5.79 -11.86 -2.04
CA GLU A 63 -7.24 -11.99 -2.06
C GLU A 63 -7.85 -11.39 -3.32
N SER A 64 -7.44 -10.17 -3.69
CA SER A 64 -7.97 -9.45 -4.86
C SER A 64 -7.62 -10.08 -6.20
N GLU A 65 -6.67 -11.00 -6.22
CA GLU A 65 -6.25 -11.70 -7.44
C GLU A 65 -6.56 -13.20 -7.40
N GLY A 66 -6.95 -13.75 -6.24
CA GLY A 66 -7.17 -15.18 -6.06
C GLY A 66 -5.94 -16.05 -6.32
N GLN A 67 -4.72 -15.56 -6.03
CA GLN A 67 -3.48 -16.29 -6.26
C GLN A 67 -2.36 -15.86 -5.30
N TYR A 68 -1.36 -16.72 -5.11
CA TYR A 68 -0.10 -16.35 -4.48
C TYR A 68 0.72 -15.46 -5.41
N VAL A 69 1.41 -14.49 -4.82
CA VAL A 69 2.29 -13.57 -5.52
C VAL A 69 3.64 -13.56 -4.82
N CYS A 70 4.72 -13.44 -5.59
CA CYS A 70 6.06 -13.22 -5.09
C CYS A 70 6.71 -12.06 -5.86
N TYR A 71 7.20 -11.07 -5.13
CA TYR A 71 8.01 -9.96 -5.62
C TYR A 71 9.46 -10.15 -5.18
N PHE A 72 10.38 -9.96 -6.10
CA PHE A 72 11.81 -10.03 -5.81
C PHE A 72 12.61 -9.09 -6.70
N ARG A 73 13.84 -8.79 -6.30
CA ARG A 73 14.72 -7.91 -7.05
C ARG A 73 15.22 -8.58 -8.33
N HIS A 74 15.30 -7.78 -9.39
CA HIS A 74 15.81 -8.15 -10.69
C HIS A 74 16.70 -7.05 -11.26
N PHE A 75 17.52 -7.35 -12.26
CA PHE A 75 18.33 -6.37 -12.98
C PHE A 75 17.84 -6.19 -14.42
N LEU A 76 17.46 -4.96 -14.75
CA LEU A 76 17.24 -4.53 -16.13
C LEU A 76 18.58 -4.36 -16.85
N GLU A 77 18.52 -3.96 -18.12
CA GLU A 77 19.71 -3.60 -18.91
C GLU A 77 20.58 -2.57 -18.18
N GLY A 78 21.90 -2.65 -18.40
CA GLY A 78 22.87 -1.77 -17.73
C GLY A 78 23.00 -1.99 -16.22
N GLN A 79 22.62 -3.17 -15.71
CA GLN A 79 22.65 -3.51 -14.28
C GLN A 79 21.79 -2.57 -13.40
N LEU A 80 20.69 -2.05 -13.95
CA LEU A 80 19.73 -1.24 -13.20
C LEU A 80 18.85 -2.14 -12.31
N ARG A 81 18.83 -1.88 -11.01
CA ARG A 81 18.05 -2.69 -10.04
C ARG A 81 16.58 -2.34 -10.13
N SER A 82 15.74 -3.35 -10.24
CA SER A 82 14.28 -3.22 -10.43
C SER A 82 13.55 -4.37 -9.74
N VAL A 83 12.23 -4.41 -9.93
CA VAL A 83 11.32 -5.37 -9.32
C VAL A 83 10.77 -6.32 -10.37
N CYS A 84 10.72 -7.60 -10.02
CA CYS A 84 10.07 -8.65 -10.77
C CYS A 84 8.94 -9.27 -9.95
N ARG A 85 7.96 -9.85 -10.64
CA ARG A 85 6.78 -10.48 -10.05
C ARG A 85 6.55 -11.84 -10.69
N THR A 86 6.20 -12.83 -9.88
CA THR A 86 5.71 -14.15 -10.33
C THR A 86 4.50 -14.54 -9.49
N THR A 87 3.66 -15.43 -10.01
CA THR A 87 2.40 -15.84 -9.38
C THR A 87 2.24 -17.35 -9.36
N SER A 88 1.39 -17.85 -8.47
CA SER A 88 1.07 -19.27 -8.36
C SER A 88 -0.33 -19.45 -7.79
N SER A 89 -1.10 -20.42 -8.29
CA SER A 89 -2.40 -20.77 -7.71
C SER A 89 -2.27 -21.73 -6.51
N ASP A 90 -1.16 -22.46 -6.40
CA ASP A 90 -0.99 -23.57 -5.46
C ASP A 90 0.27 -23.46 -4.57
N PHE A 91 1.03 -22.37 -4.71
CA PHE A 91 2.31 -22.09 -4.03
C PHE A 91 3.48 -22.99 -4.43
N VAL A 92 3.27 -23.91 -5.38
CA VAL A 92 4.28 -24.89 -5.83
C VAL A 92 4.68 -24.65 -7.28
N ASN A 93 3.71 -24.37 -8.14
CA ASN A 93 3.90 -24.13 -9.56
C ASN A 93 3.79 -22.64 -9.82
N TRP A 94 4.92 -22.01 -10.15
CA TRP A 94 5.02 -20.57 -10.33
C TRP A 94 5.16 -20.20 -11.81
N SER A 95 4.54 -19.09 -12.20
CA SER A 95 4.64 -18.54 -13.55
C SER A 95 6.01 -17.96 -13.84
N GLU A 96 6.32 -17.77 -15.13
CA GLU A 96 7.54 -17.07 -15.54
C GLU A 96 7.59 -15.66 -14.94
N PRO A 97 8.71 -15.25 -14.32
CA PRO A 97 8.79 -13.94 -13.70
C PRO A 97 8.70 -12.78 -14.70
N VAL A 98 7.81 -11.82 -14.41
CA VAL A 98 7.53 -10.63 -15.21
C VAL A 98 8.23 -9.40 -14.62
N PRO A 99 9.13 -8.71 -15.35
CA PRO A 99 9.73 -7.46 -14.92
C PRO A 99 8.69 -6.32 -14.88
N LEU A 100 8.58 -5.62 -13.75
CA LEU A 100 7.56 -4.58 -13.55
C LEU A 100 8.03 -3.17 -13.93
N ARG A 101 9.35 -2.93 -13.91
CA ARG A 101 9.98 -1.65 -14.26
C ARG A 101 9.37 -0.40 -13.58
N PRO A 102 9.16 -0.36 -12.25
CA PRO A 102 8.63 0.82 -11.56
C PRO A 102 9.61 2.01 -11.45
N ASN A 103 10.81 1.86 -12.03
CA ASN A 103 11.91 2.81 -11.92
C ASN A 103 11.66 4.05 -12.80
N PHE A 104 12.05 5.21 -12.29
CA PHE A 104 12.37 6.34 -13.16
C PHE A 104 13.76 6.19 -13.81
N PRO A 105 14.09 6.97 -14.85
CA PRO A 105 15.40 6.90 -15.51
C PRO A 105 16.57 6.97 -14.50
N GLY A 106 17.42 5.95 -14.51
CA GLY A 106 18.58 5.84 -13.61
C GLY A 106 18.27 5.50 -12.14
N GLU A 107 17.00 5.35 -11.75
CA GLU A 107 16.61 5.00 -10.38
C GLU A 107 16.88 3.52 -10.11
N HIS A 108 17.54 3.17 -9.00
CA HIS A 108 17.72 1.78 -8.58
C HIS A 108 16.76 1.43 -7.43
N ILE A 109 15.86 0.48 -7.68
CA ILE A 109 14.95 -0.08 -6.67
C ILE A 109 15.54 -1.39 -6.17
N TYR A 110 16.00 -1.40 -4.92
CA TYR A 110 16.79 -2.49 -4.32
C TYR A 110 15.93 -3.57 -3.65
N THR A 111 14.83 -3.18 -3.01
CA THR A 111 13.78 -4.08 -2.51
C THR A 111 12.43 -3.55 -2.97
N SER A 112 11.38 -4.38 -2.99
CA SER A 112 10.02 -3.89 -3.27
C SER A 112 9.24 -3.59 -1.99
N LEU A 113 9.28 -4.52 -1.03
CA LEU A 113 8.49 -4.48 0.21
C LEU A 113 6.98 -4.31 -0.03
N THR A 114 6.52 -4.90 -1.12
CA THR A 114 5.12 -4.87 -1.55
C THR A 114 4.27 -5.80 -0.70
N GLN A 115 3.14 -5.31 -0.22
CA GLN A 115 2.17 -6.07 0.57
C GLN A 115 0.74 -5.61 0.24
N PRO A 116 -0.28 -6.45 0.44
CA PRO A 116 -1.66 -6.00 0.55
C PRO A 116 -1.81 -5.04 1.71
N TYR A 117 -2.63 -4.00 1.54
CA TYR A 117 -2.98 -3.12 2.63
C TYR A 117 -4.06 -3.77 3.51
N PHE A 118 -3.79 -3.92 4.82
CA PHE A 118 -4.61 -4.74 5.72
C PHE A 118 -6.06 -4.24 5.89
N ARG A 119 -6.36 -2.95 5.62
CA ARG A 119 -7.74 -2.39 5.63
C ARG A 119 -8.39 -2.36 4.26
N ALA A 120 -7.62 -2.55 3.18
CA ALA A 120 -8.11 -2.56 1.81
C ALA A 120 -7.21 -3.47 0.94
N PRO A 121 -7.33 -4.81 1.05
CA PRO A 121 -6.37 -5.77 0.45
C PRO A 121 -6.33 -5.76 -1.08
N HIS A 122 -7.29 -5.08 -1.72
CA HIS A 122 -7.27 -4.78 -3.15
C HIS A 122 -6.30 -3.66 -3.55
N LEU A 123 -5.77 -2.91 -2.58
CA LEU A 123 -4.67 -1.97 -2.71
C LEU A 123 -3.40 -2.59 -2.14
N TYR A 124 -2.31 -2.46 -2.86
CA TYR A 124 -1.00 -2.81 -2.39
C TYR A 124 -0.22 -1.56 -2.05
N VAL A 125 0.50 -1.61 -0.94
CA VAL A 125 1.46 -0.58 -0.53
C VAL A 125 2.86 -1.18 -0.60
N ALA A 126 3.82 -0.38 -1.06
CA ALA A 126 5.22 -0.79 -1.19
C ALA A 126 6.13 0.31 -0.64
N THR A 127 7.10 -0.10 0.18
CA THR A 127 8.06 0.79 0.83
C THR A 127 9.49 0.48 0.38
N PRO A 128 9.79 0.52 -0.93
CA PRO A 128 11.02 -0.02 -1.46
C PRO A 128 12.23 0.77 -0.95
N THR A 129 13.33 0.05 -0.72
CA THR A 129 14.64 0.70 -0.54
C THR A 129 15.14 1.17 -1.91
N ARG A 130 15.31 2.47 -2.08
CA ARG A 130 16.01 3.05 -3.23
C ARG A 130 17.50 3.14 -2.93
N PHE A 131 18.30 2.78 -3.93
CA PHE A 131 19.74 2.65 -3.83
C PHE A 131 20.44 3.69 -4.71
N HIS A 132 21.48 4.33 -4.18
CA HIS A 132 22.21 5.39 -4.87
C HIS A 132 23.67 4.98 -5.10
N PRO A 133 24.00 4.27 -6.19
CA PRO A 133 25.37 3.79 -6.44
C PRO A 133 26.38 4.96 -6.50
N GLY A 134 26.00 6.07 -7.13
CA GLY A 134 26.85 7.27 -7.26
C GLY A 134 26.95 8.13 -5.99
N ARG A 135 26.34 7.71 -4.86
CA ARG A 135 26.32 8.45 -3.59
C ARG A 135 26.81 7.56 -2.45
N GLY A 136 27.97 6.91 -2.64
CA GLY A 136 28.57 6.03 -1.63
C GLY A 136 27.71 4.82 -1.28
N GLU A 137 26.93 4.32 -2.25
CA GLU A 137 26.00 3.21 -2.05
C GLU A 137 24.93 3.48 -0.97
N SER A 138 24.58 4.74 -0.75
CA SER A 138 23.55 5.13 0.22
C SER A 138 22.15 4.67 -0.19
N THR A 139 21.26 4.62 0.78
CA THR A 139 19.86 4.22 0.58
C THR A 139 18.88 5.13 1.29
N ASP A 140 17.69 5.28 0.72
CA ASP A 140 16.51 5.89 1.32
C ASP A 140 15.27 5.03 1.03
N ILE A 141 14.12 5.35 1.62
CA ILE A 141 12.88 4.58 1.45
C ILE A 141 11.88 5.39 0.64
N LEU A 142 11.32 4.81 -0.41
CA LEU A 142 10.23 5.42 -1.18
C LEU A 142 8.87 4.90 -0.70
N PHE A 143 7.82 5.48 -1.27
CA PHE A 143 6.46 4.96 -1.19
C PHE A 143 5.91 4.74 -2.62
N MET A 144 5.27 3.61 -2.85
CA MET A 144 4.58 3.27 -4.10
C MET A 144 3.29 2.54 -3.75
N THR A 145 2.30 2.60 -4.64
CA THR A 145 1.05 1.84 -4.49
C THR A 145 0.72 1.09 -5.77
N ALA A 146 -0.11 0.06 -5.68
CA ALA A 146 -0.71 -0.59 -6.84
C ALA A 146 -2.12 -1.06 -6.49
N ARG A 147 -2.96 -1.29 -7.50
CA ARG A 147 -4.26 -1.95 -7.31
C ARG A 147 -4.18 -3.37 -7.87
N GLY A 148 -4.09 -4.37 -6.99
CA GLY A 148 -3.82 -5.75 -7.37
C GLY A 148 -2.61 -5.87 -8.29
N SER A 149 -2.79 -6.52 -9.45
CA SER A 149 -1.73 -6.74 -10.46
C SER A 149 -1.40 -5.52 -11.34
N SER A 150 -1.98 -4.35 -11.08
CA SER A 150 -1.74 -3.14 -11.88
C SER A 150 -0.29 -2.65 -11.76
N HIS A 151 0.11 -1.74 -12.66
CA HIS A 151 1.38 -1.04 -12.53
C HIS A 151 1.46 -0.26 -11.22
N TYR A 152 2.69 -0.09 -10.71
CA TYR A 152 2.91 0.77 -9.55
C TYR A 152 2.62 2.22 -9.91
N ASP A 153 1.81 2.86 -9.09
CA ASP A 153 1.72 4.31 -9.01
C ASP A 153 2.95 4.85 -8.29
N ARG A 154 3.54 5.89 -8.89
CA ARG A 154 4.74 6.59 -8.40
C ARG A 154 4.48 8.10 -8.29
N THR A 155 3.31 8.47 -7.77
CA THR A 155 2.91 9.87 -7.52
C THR A 155 4.00 10.64 -6.77
N PHE A 156 4.52 10.05 -5.67
CA PHE A 156 5.63 10.61 -4.91
C PHE A 156 6.95 9.96 -5.35
N ARG A 157 7.90 10.79 -5.79
CA ARG A 157 9.18 10.33 -6.37
C ARG A 157 10.36 10.53 -5.43
N GLU A 158 10.19 11.43 -4.47
CA GLU A 158 11.11 11.70 -3.39
C GLU A 158 11.11 10.57 -2.35
N ALA A 159 12.13 10.60 -1.47
CA ALA A 159 12.18 9.70 -0.34
C ALA A 159 11.03 9.98 0.62
N TRP A 160 10.24 8.95 0.91
CA TRP A 160 9.20 8.95 1.93
C TRP A 160 9.81 8.92 3.33
N ILE A 161 10.82 8.07 3.56
CA ILE A 161 11.64 8.10 4.77
C ILE A 161 13.07 8.47 4.38
N ARG A 162 13.48 9.67 4.80
CA ARG A 162 14.82 10.22 4.56
C ARG A 162 15.82 9.70 5.61
N PRO A 163 17.14 9.66 5.31
CA PRO A 163 18.17 9.22 6.25
C PRO A 163 18.12 9.95 7.61
N GLY A 164 17.82 11.25 7.60
CA GLY A 164 17.72 12.10 8.79
C GLY A 164 19.05 12.72 9.20
N LEU A 165 19.13 13.17 10.46
CA LEU A 165 20.28 13.90 10.99
C LEU A 165 21.49 13.02 11.32
N ASP A 166 21.30 11.72 11.55
CA ASP A 166 22.38 10.80 11.92
C ASP A 166 23.32 10.56 10.72
N PRO A 167 24.61 10.99 10.78
CA PRO A 167 25.56 10.80 9.70
C PRO A 167 25.76 9.33 9.31
N ALA A 168 25.61 8.39 10.25
CA ALA A 168 25.73 6.96 9.95
C ALA A 168 24.62 6.46 9.01
N ARG A 169 23.50 7.18 8.89
CA ARG A 169 22.43 6.87 7.94
C ARG A 169 22.74 7.30 6.51
N TRP A 170 23.82 8.04 6.26
CA TRP A 170 24.21 8.48 4.91
C TRP A 170 25.26 7.57 4.25
N GLY A 171 25.71 6.54 4.96
CA GLY A 171 26.67 5.56 4.48
C GLY A 171 26.06 4.45 3.61
N ASN A 172 26.91 3.50 3.26
CA ASN A 172 26.58 2.34 2.44
C ASN A 172 25.42 1.55 3.04
N ARG A 173 24.29 1.48 2.32
CA ARG A 173 23.15 0.62 2.65
C ARG A 173 22.68 0.79 4.10
N SER A 174 22.69 2.03 4.59
CA SER A 174 22.40 2.32 5.99
C SER A 174 20.90 2.37 6.33
N ASN A 175 20.00 2.39 5.35
CA ASN A 175 18.55 2.46 5.60
C ASN A 175 17.81 1.34 4.85
N TYR A 176 17.12 0.49 5.61
CA TYR A 176 16.21 -0.54 5.10
C TYR A 176 14.92 -0.53 5.90
N ALA A 177 13.78 -0.59 5.22
CA ALA A 177 12.51 -0.85 5.87
C ALA A 177 12.34 -2.37 6.10
N ALA A 178 11.71 -2.72 7.21
CA ALA A 178 11.16 -4.04 7.39
C ALA A 178 9.97 -4.23 6.45
N LEU A 179 9.70 -5.48 6.08
CA LEU A 179 8.48 -5.82 5.38
C LEU A 179 7.27 -5.52 6.29
N ASN A 180 6.26 -4.93 5.68
CA ASN A 180 4.96 -4.55 6.23
C ASN A 180 4.84 -3.18 6.92
N VAL A 181 3.62 -2.65 6.82
CA VAL A 181 3.08 -1.49 7.53
C VAL A 181 2.00 -2.10 8.40
N GLN A 182 2.19 -2.06 9.72
CA GLN A 182 1.36 -2.81 10.65
C GLN A 182 0.48 -1.85 11.44
N GLN A 183 -0.79 -2.19 11.64
CA GLN A 183 -1.59 -1.48 12.64
C GLN A 183 -1.00 -1.78 14.03
N THR A 184 -0.63 -0.72 14.76
CA THR A 184 -0.01 -0.84 16.10
C THR A 184 -0.87 -0.26 17.21
N GLY A 185 -2.01 0.34 16.85
CA GLY A 185 -3.00 0.88 17.76
C GLY A 185 -4.31 1.17 17.04
N ALA A 186 -5.33 1.62 17.78
CA ALA A 186 -6.67 1.85 17.23
C ALA A 186 -6.68 2.89 16.09
N ALA A 187 -5.84 3.93 16.19
CA ALA A 187 -5.76 5.03 15.23
C ALA A 187 -4.35 5.19 14.60
N GLU A 188 -3.47 4.19 14.76
CA GLU A 188 -2.08 4.29 14.29
C GLU A 188 -1.58 3.02 13.58
N MET A 189 -0.67 3.23 12.64
CA MET A 189 0.10 2.20 11.96
C MET A 189 1.60 2.53 12.01
N SER A 190 2.45 1.52 11.90
CA SER A 190 3.89 1.68 12.03
C SER A 190 4.68 1.01 10.92
N VAL A 191 5.83 1.60 10.61
CA VAL A 191 6.88 1.03 9.77
C VAL A 191 8.17 0.96 10.58
N TYR A 192 8.87 -0.16 10.48
CA TYR A 192 10.15 -0.37 11.16
C TYR A 192 11.30 -0.21 10.16
N VAL A 193 12.35 0.48 10.55
CA VAL A 193 13.51 0.80 9.70
C VAL A 193 14.80 0.50 10.47
N THR A 194 15.82 -0.01 9.79
CA THR A 194 17.11 -0.32 10.42
C THR A 194 17.79 0.92 11.06
N PRO A 195 18.58 0.73 12.13
CA PRO A 195 18.79 -0.53 12.82
C PRO A 195 17.59 -0.95 13.69
N PHE A 196 16.86 -0.03 14.33
CA PHE A 196 15.68 -0.35 15.19
C PHE A 196 14.73 0.86 15.35
N ARG A 197 14.50 1.63 14.29
CA ARG A 197 13.62 2.82 14.33
C ARG A 197 12.18 2.42 14.01
N ARG A 198 11.23 2.92 14.80
CA ARG A 198 9.79 2.84 14.53
C ARG A 198 9.30 4.21 14.07
N PHE A 199 8.73 4.27 12.88
CA PHE A 199 7.97 5.42 12.39
C PHE A 199 6.49 5.13 12.60
N VAL A 200 5.75 6.12 13.11
CA VAL A 200 4.32 6.03 13.37
C VAL A 200 3.58 6.94 12.41
N LEU A 201 2.49 6.43 11.86
CA LEU A 201 1.53 7.17 11.06
C LEU A 201 0.15 7.03 11.68
N ARG A 202 -0.71 8.01 11.42
CA ARG A 202 -2.16 7.85 11.53
C ARG A 202 -2.62 6.64 10.70
N LEU A 203 -3.62 5.91 11.17
CA LEU A 203 -4.25 4.82 10.39
C LEU A 203 -4.76 5.36 9.05
N ASP A 204 -4.52 4.65 7.95
CA ASP A 204 -4.79 5.08 6.57
C ASP A 204 -4.06 6.39 6.13
N GLY A 205 -3.17 6.95 6.95
CA GLY A 205 -2.56 8.26 6.77
C GLY A 205 -1.26 8.30 5.96
N PHE A 206 -1.20 7.61 4.82
CA PHE A 206 0.02 7.60 3.98
C PHE A 206 0.26 8.92 3.23
N ALA A 207 -0.83 9.54 2.77
CA ALA A 207 -0.88 10.82 2.07
C ALA A 207 -2.26 11.45 2.28
N SER A 208 -2.37 12.76 2.11
CA SER A 208 -3.63 13.50 2.24
C SER A 208 -3.92 14.37 1.01
N LEU A 209 -5.20 14.60 0.79
CA LEU A 209 -5.69 15.79 0.10
C LEU A 209 -5.62 16.95 1.11
N HIS A 210 -4.76 17.92 0.84
CA HIS A 210 -4.45 19.01 1.76
C HIS A 210 -5.00 20.34 1.23
N ALA A 211 -5.68 21.10 2.10
CA ALA A 211 -6.06 22.48 1.87
C ALA A 211 -5.58 23.37 3.02
N GLY A 212 -4.93 24.49 2.67
CA GLY A 212 -4.42 25.46 3.62
C GLY A 212 -5.44 26.53 4.01
N ALA A 213 -4.95 27.71 4.38
CA ALA A 213 -5.77 28.86 4.80
C ALA A 213 -6.64 29.46 3.67
N ASP A 214 -6.29 29.24 2.40
CA ASP A 214 -7.08 29.71 1.26
C ASP A 214 -8.16 28.68 0.84
N GLY A 215 -8.24 27.56 1.56
CA GLY A 215 -9.14 26.45 1.23
C GLY A 215 -8.74 25.70 -0.03
N GLY A 216 -9.61 24.78 -0.45
CA GLY A 216 -9.43 23.97 -1.64
C GLY A 216 -10.60 23.04 -1.89
N GLU A 217 -10.71 22.54 -3.11
CA GLU A 217 -11.78 21.62 -3.50
C GLU A 217 -11.23 20.42 -4.28
N MET A 218 -11.96 19.31 -4.22
CA MET A 218 -11.68 18.11 -4.99
C MET A 218 -12.97 17.47 -5.44
N THR A 219 -13.03 17.00 -6.69
CA THR A 219 -14.13 16.14 -7.16
C THR A 219 -13.58 14.80 -7.61
N THR A 220 -14.19 13.71 -7.16
CA THR A 220 -13.80 12.37 -7.59
C THR A 220 -14.21 12.10 -9.04
N TRP A 221 -13.57 11.11 -9.65
CA TRP A 221 -14.18 10.38 -10.76
C TRP A 221 -15.52 9.76 -10.32
N PRO A 222 -16.43 9.39 -11.24
CA PRO A 222 -17.65 8.69 -10.86
C PRO A 222 -17.32 7.39 -10.10
N LEU A 223 -17.95 7.24 -8.94
CA LEU A 223 -17.83 6.10 -8.05
C LEU A 223 -19.16 5.34 -8.05
N VAL A 224 -19.07 4.02 -8.14
CA VAL A 224 -20.18 3.12 -7.81
C VAL A 224 -19.84 2.48 -6.47
N PHE A 225 -20.76 2.57 -5.50
CA PHE A 225 -20.50 2.17 -4.13
C PHE A 225 -21.60 1.27 -3.57
N ALA A 226 -21.26 0.61 -2.47
CA ALA A 226 -22.17 -0.11 -1.59
C ALA A 226 -22.08 0.48 -0.17
N GLY A 227 -23.12 0.29 0.62
CA GLY A 227 -23.26 0.90 1.95
C GLY A 227 -24.12 2.16 1.96
N LYS A 228 -24.61 2.54 3.14
CA LYS A 228 -25.58 3.62 3.33
C LYS A 228 -24.98 4.91 3.85
N ARG A 229 -23.70 4.92 4.21
CA ARG A 229 -23.02 6.05 4.86
C ARG A 229 -21.64 6.22 4.27
N LEU A 230 -21.18 7.47 4.21
CA LEU A 230 -19.82 7.84 3.82
C LEU A 230 -19.03 8.25 5.07
N PHE A 231 -17.86 7.65 5.25
CA PHE A 231 -16.92 8.01 6.31
C PHE A 231 -15.64 8.56 5.70
N LEU A 232 -15.11 9.60 6.33
CA LEU A 232 -13.82 10.18 6.02
C LEU A 232 -12.83 9.94 7.16
N ASN A 233 -11.59 9.70 6.78
CA ASN A 233 -10.44 9.87 7.63
C ASN A 233 -9.90 11.28 7.38
N TYR A 234 -10.00 12.18 8.36
CA TYR A 234 -9.65 13.59 8.17
C TYR A 234 -9.07 14.23 9.44
N SER A 235 -8.40 15.37 9.25
CA SER A 235 -7.93 16.24 10.33
C SER A 235 -8.11 17.69 9.91
N THR A 236 -8.69 18.53 10.77
CA THR A 236 -8.81 19.98 10.55
C THR A 236 -8.13 20.76 11.66
N SER A 237 -7.82 22.04 11.39
CA SER A 237 -7.61 22.99 12.49
C SER A 237 -8.93 23.30 13.21
N ALA A 238 -8.88 24.00 14.34
CA ALA A 238 -10.08 24.42 15.07
C ALA A 238 -10.94 25.44 14.27
N GLY A 239 -10.34 26.17 13.34
CA GLY A 239 -11.04 27.05 12.39
C GLY A 239 -11.25 26.41 11.01
N GLY A 240 -10.76 25.19 10.81
CA GLY A 240 -10.87 24.44 9.58
C GLY A 240 -12.18 23.68 9.46
N SER A 241 -12.42 23.12 8.29
CA SER A 241 -13.58 22.26 8.04
C SER A 241 -13.42 21.38 6.81
N VAL A 242 -14.21 20.31 6.76
CA VAL A 242 -14.49 19.54 5.55
C VAL A 242 -16.00 19.51 5.34
N ARG A 243 -16.45 19.84 4.12
CA ARG A 243 -17.82 19.65 3.66
C ARG A 243 -17.80 18.82 2.38
N GLY A 244 -18.93 18.23 2.05
CA GLY A 244 -19.04 17.52 0.78
C GLY A 244 -20.44 17.51 0.21
N GLU A 245 -20.49 17.23 -1.08
CA GLU A 245 -21.69 17.14 -1.88
C GLU A 245 -21.60 15.91 -2.76
N LEU A 246 -22.72 15.19 -2.88
CA LEU A 246 -22.85 14.15 -3.88
C LEU A 246 -23.48 14.74 -5.14
N ARG A 247 -22.88 14.42 -6.28
CA ARG A 247 -23.33 14.82 -7.61
C ARG A 247 -23.69 13.60 -8.43
N ASN A 248 -24.62 13.74 -9.36
CA ASN A 248 -24.87 12.73 -10.38
C ASN A 248 -23.67 12.64 -11.37
N ALA A 249 -23.74 11.70 -12.32
CA ALA A 249 -22.69 11.53 -13.32
C ALA A 249 -22.42 12.79 -14.18
N ALA A 250 -23.46 13.62 -14.40
CA ALA A 250 -23.39 14.89 -15.12
C ALA A 250 -22.79 16.04 -14.29
N GLY A 251 -22.57 15.84 -12.99
CA GLY A 251 -22.00 16.84 -12.08
C GLY A 251 -23.04 17.73 -11.41
N GLU A 252 -24.33 17.40 -11.47
CA GLU A 252 -25.39 18.15 -10.79
C GLU A 252 -25.57 17.63 -9.36
N PRO A 253 -25.72 18.51 -8.35
CA PRO A 253 -25.95 18.10 -6.97
C PRO A 253 -27.19 17.20 -6.82
N LEU A 254 -27.08 16.16 -6.00
CA LEU A 254 -28.21 15.30 -5.66
C LEU A 254 -29.10 16.02 -4.61
N PRO A 255 -30.44 16.02 -4.77
CA PRO A 255 -31.34 16.70 -3.84
C PRO A 255 -31.15 16.24 -2.39
N GLY A 256 -30.89 17.17 -1.46
CA GLY A 256 -30.66 16.89 -0.05
C GLY A 256 -29.24 16.44 0.28
N PHE A 257 -28.34 16.34 -0.70
CA PHE A 257 -26.93 15.97 -0.54
C PHE A 257 -26.00 17.05 -1.10
N GLY A 258 -26.47 18.29 -1.18
CA GLY A 258 -25.67 19.45 -1.57
C GLY A 258 -24.76 19.96 -0.46
N LEU A 259 -23.84 20.88 -0.79
CA LEU A 259 -22.94 21.48 0.20
C LEU A 259 -23.69 22.22 1.32
N ALA A 260 -24.80 22.88 0.99
CA ALA A 260 -25.66 23.57 1.97
C ALA A 260 -26.42 22.61 2.89
N ASP A 261 -26.63 21.37 2.44
CA ASP A 261 -27.30 20.30 3.20
C ASP A 261 -26.30 19.48 4.03
N CYS A 262 -24.99 19.64 3.79
CA CYS A 262 -23.94 18.92 4.49
C CYS A 262 -23.60 19.56 5.83
N LYS A 263 -23.60 18.77 6.89
CA LYS A 263 -23.03 19.18 8.17
C LYS A 263 -21.50 19.27 8.03
N SER A 264 -20.92 20.41 8.40
CA SER A 264 -19.47 20.58 8.39
C SER A 264 -18.80 19.65 9.39
N LEU A 265 -17.75 18.96 8.93
CA LEU A 265 -16.86 18.18 9.77
C LEU A 265 -15.73 19.07 10.28
N VAL A 266 -15.51 19.07 11.59
CA VAL A 266 -14.41 19.77 12.28
C VAL A 266 -13.86 18.83 13.32
N GLY A 267 -12.54 18.61 13.33
CA GLY A 267 -11.88 17.69 14.27
C GLY A 267 -10.83 16.80 13.61
N ASP A 268 -10.44 15.78 14.35
CA ASP A 268 -9.42 14.81 13.97
C ASP A 268 -9.97 13.38 14.19
N GLU A 269 -10.45 12.75 13.11
CA GLU A 269 -11.16 11.46 13.18
C GLU A 269 -10.66 10.47 12.11
N ILE A 270 -10.52 9.20 12.50
CA ILE A 270 -10.21 8.12 11.55
C ILE A 270 -11.46 7.73 10.75
N GLU A 271 -12.63 7.83 11.36
CA GLU A 271 -13.90 7.39 10.80
C GLU A 271 -15.03 8.39 11.08
N GLY A 272 -14.87 9.63 10.63
CA GLY A 272 -15.90 10.64 10.78
C GLY A 272 -16.97 10.54 9.69
N GLN A 273 -18.22 10.42 10.10
CA GLN A 273 -19.35 10.23 9.20
C GLN A 273 -19.74 11.56 8.54
N MET A 274 -19.85 11.59 7.22
CA MET A 274 -20.51 12.68 6.52
C MET A 274 -22.03 12.56 6.69
N GLU A 275 -22.66 13.66 7.11
CA GLU A 275 -24.10 13.73 7.36
C GLU A 275 -24.72 14.83 6.50
N TRP A 276 -25.83 14.51 5.83
CA TRP A 276 -26.63 15.46 5.06
C TRP A 276 -28.08 15.48 5.52
N LEU A 277 -28.78 16.58 5.24
CA LEU A 277 -30.23 16.69 5.50
C LEU A 277 -31.06 15.65 4.71
N GLY A 278 -30.57 15.20 3.56
CA GLY A 278 -31.18 14.14 2.73
C GLY A 278 -31.16 12.75 3.35
N GLY A 279 -30.47 12.56 4.49
CA GLY A 279 -30.43 11.29 5.22
C GLY A 279 -29.34 10.35 4.73
N ASP A 280 -29.65 9.05 4.70
CA ASP A 280 -28.70 8.01 4.28
C ASP A 280 -28.60 7.89 2.75
N LEU A 281 -27.58 7.15 2.30
CA LEU A 281 -27.24 7.01 0.89
C LEU A 281 -27.92 5.82 0.20
N ALA A 282 -28.87 5.14 0.85
CA ALA A 282 -29.41 3.87 0.37
C ALA A 282 -30.02 3.97 -1.04
N GLN A 283 -30.68 5.10 -1.35
CA GLN A 283 -31.30 5.33 -2.66
C GLN A 283 -30.29 5.47 -3.81
N TRP A 284 -29.03 5.77 -3.50
CA TRP A 284 -27.96 6.02 -4.48
C TRP A 284 -27.00 4.83 -4.64
N VAL A 285 -27.18 3.77 -3.84
CA VAL A 285 -26.37 2.55 -3.92
C VAL A 285 -26.43 1.95 -5.32
N GLY A 286 -25.27 1.57 -5.86
CA GLY A 286 -25.15 1.01 -7.21
C GLY A 286 -25.27 2.04 -8.34
N GLN A 287 -25.58 3.31 -8.05
CA GLN A 287 -25.59 4.38 -9.05
C GLN A 287 -24.23 5.08 -9.13
N PRO A 288 -23.79 5.53 -10.32
CA PRO A 288 -22.57 6.32 -10.44
C PRO A 288 -22.78 7.73 -9.87
N VAL A 289 -22.05 8.06 -8.81
CA VAL A 289 -22.05 9.39 -8.18
C VAL A 289 -20.64 9.98 -8.16
N ARG A 290 -20.52 11.30 -8.09
CA ARG A 290 -19.25 11.98 -7.81
C ARG A 290 -19.32 12.57 -6.40
N LEU A 291 -18.24 12.45 -5.65
CA LEU A 291 -18.08 13.17 -4.40
C LEU A 291 -17.29 14.45 -4.69
N HIS A 292 -17.90 15.59 -4.38
CA HIS A 292 -17.23 16.88 -4.34
C HIS A 292 -16.95 17.22 -2.87
N LEU A 293 -15.73 17.63 -2.55
CA LEU A 293 -15.32 18.06 -1.23
C LEU A 293 -14.83 19.51 -1.27
N GLU A 294 -15.24 20.29 -0.28
CA GLU A 294 -14.66 21.58 0.07
C GLU A 294 -13.89 21.44 1.38
N LEU A 295 -12.65 21.91 1.38
CA LEU A 295 -11.73 21.82 2.51
C LEU A 295 -11.22 23.21 2.88
N GLN A 296 -11.04 23.44 4.18
CA GLN A 296 -10.43 24.64 4.74
C GLN A 296 -9.53 24.23 5.91
N GLU A 297 -8.24 24.56 5.87
CA GLU A 297 -7.25 24.14 6.88
C GLU A 297 -7.42 22.66 7.30
N ALA A 298 -7.43 21.78 6.31
CA ALA A 298 -7.81 20.39 6.48
C ALA A 298 -7.00 19.42 5.61
N ASP A 299 -6.87 18.20 6.12
CA ASP A 299 -6.34 17.03 5.45
C ASP A 299 -7.42 15.94 5.40
N VAL A 300 -7.64 15.36 4.21
CA VAL A 300 -8.47 14.16 4.03
C VAL A 300 -7.58 13.02 3.52
N TYR A 301 -7.47 11.95 4.30
CA TYR A 301 -6.55 10.83 4.06
C TYR A 301 -7.20 9.65 3.34
N ALA A 302 -8.45 9.34 3.68
CA ALA A 302 -9.18 8.22 3.12
C ALA A 302 -10.70 8.47 3.14
N LEU A 303 -11.41 7.76 2.29
CA LEU A 303 -12.88 7.75 2.23
C LEU A 303 -13.39 6.31 2.07
N GLN A 304 -14.53 6.01 2.68
CA GLN A 304 -15.16 4.70 2.56
C GLN A 304 -16.68 4.78 2.67
N PHE A 305 -17.38 4.12 1.75
CA PHE A 305 -18.80 3.82 1.89
C PHE A 305 -19.00 2.49 2.64
N ARG A 306 -19.89 2.46 3.63
CA ARG A 306 -20.26 1.27 4.42
C ARG A 306 -21.67 1.42 5.01
N ASP A 307 -22.22 0.36 5.59
CA ASP A 307 -23.56 0.35 6.20
C ASP A 307 -23.66 1.14 7.53
#